data_AF-A0A970Y2M6-F1
#
_entry.id   AF-A0A970Y2M6-F1
#
_cell.length_a   1.000
_cell.length_b   1.000
_cell.length_c   1.000
_cell.angle_alpha   90.00
_cell.angle_beta   90.00
_cell.angle_gamma   90.00
#
_symmetry.space_group_name_H-M   'P 1'
#
loop_
_entity.id
_entity.type
_entity.pdbx_description
1 polymer ?
#
loop_
_entity_poly.entity_id
_entity_poly.type
_entity_poly.pdbx_seq_one_letter_code
_entity_poly.pdbx_strand_id
1 'polypeptide(L)'
;MKRACALLDRYRDGELDDAGRESFERHLAGCGECRARLRLLDNLVRALKMEPVRTVDLSARIARRAFAPAPTWYTLVASCFPPRLALAAAALGVLLFVFAWFLPGSRTVSAYTEYEKLLNEAEASNLAGRLLVQNDSELLLQLISQEE
;
A
#
# COMPACT_ATOMS: atom_id res chain seq x y z
N MET A 1 -42.89 31.75 21.20
CA MET A 1 -41.97 31.30 22.28
C MET A 1 -40.94 30.27 21.82
N LYS A 2 -41.26 29.27 20.98
CA LYS A 2 -40.28 28.24 20.52
C LYS A 2 -39.05 28.78 19.77
N ARG A 3 -39.17 29.89 19.02
CA ARG A 3 -38.04 30.48 18.29
C ARG A 3 -36.94 31.03 19.20
N ALA A 4 -37.31 31.60 20.35
CA ALA A 4 -36.33 32.11 21.32
C ALA A 4 -35.55 30.94 21.95
N CYS A 5 -36.22 29.82 22.28
CA CYS A 5 -35.56 28.63 22.81
C CYS A 5 -34.48 28.04 21.88
N ALA A 6 -34.59 28.27 20.57
CA ALA A 6 -33.59 27.81 19.59
C ALA A 6 -32.27 28.60 19.64
N LEU A 7 -32.23 29.73 20.36
CA LEU A 7 -31.02 30.55 20.54
C LEU A 7 -30.16 30.09 21.73
N LEU A 8 -30.59 29.07 22.48
CA LEU A 8 -29.89 28.61 23.69
C LEU A 8 -28.43 28.22 23.44
N ASP A 9 -28.18 27.46 22.38
CA ASP A 9 -26.82 26.98 22.08
C ASP A 9 -25.90 28.15 21.71
N ARG A 10 -26.36 29.04 20.82
CA ARG A 10 -25.65 30.27 20.46
C ARG A 10 -25.39 31.20 21.65
N TYR A 11 -26.35 31.32 22.57
CA TYR A 11 -26.17 32.09 23.80
C TYR A 11 -25.04 31.51 24.65
N ARG A 12 -25.02 30.18 24.82
CA ARG A 12 -24.02 29.47 25.63
C ARG A 12 -22.63 29.52 25.00
N ASP A 13 -22.56 29.44 23.68
CA ASP A 13 -21.30 29.48 22.92
C ASP A 13 -20.77 30.93 22.76
N GLY A 14 -21.56 31.94 23.17
CA GLY A 14 -21.17 33.35 23.08
C GLY A 14 -21.29 33.94 21.68
N GLU A 15 -22.13 33.35 20.82
CA GLU A 15 -22.31 33.72 19.41
C GLU A 15 -23.42 34.75 19.18
N LEU A 16 -24.12 35.19 20.23
CA LEU A 16 -25.11 36.25 20.14
C LEU A 16 -24.44 37.63 20.26
N ASP A 17 -24.91 38.59 19.46
CA ASP A 17 -24.61 40.00 19.63
C ASP A 17 -25.26 40.55 20.92
N ASP A 18 -24.82 41.73 21.37
CA ASP A 18 -25.28 42.31 22.64
C ASP A 18 -26.82 42.46 22.70
N ALA A 19 -27.44 42.87 21.59
CA ALA A 19 -28.88 43.00 21.47
C ALA A 19 -29.60 41.64 21.54
N GLY A 20 -29.07 40.62 20.84
CA GLY A 20 -29.60 39.26 20.87
C GLY A 20 -29.45 38.62 22.25
N ARG A 21 -28.35 38.89 22.93
CA ARG A 21 -28.07 38.42 24.29
C ARG A 21 -29.05 38.99 25.29
N GLU A 22 -29.25 40.32 25.32
CA GLU A 22 -30.19 40.97 26.24
C GLU A 22 -31.64 40.46 26.01
N SER A 23 -32.02 40.29 24.74
CA SER A 23 -33.31 39.71 24.36
C SER A 23 -33.49 38.27 24.89
N PHE A 24 -32.44 37.44 24.78
CA PHE A 24 -32.48 36.08 25.28
C PHE A 24 -32.46 36.00 26.81
N GLU A 25 -31.76 36.90 27.50
CA GLU A 25 -31.77 36.99 28.97
C GLU A 25 -33.16 37.34 29.51
N ARG A 26 -33.88 38.25 28.84
CA ARG A 26 -35.31 38.50 29.13
C ARG A 26 -36.18 37.25 28.90
N HIS A 27 -35.90 36.47 27.86
CA HIS A 27 -36.57 35.19 27.64
C HIS A 27 -36.28 34.16 28.74
N LEU A 28 -35.02 34.05 29.19
CA LEU A 28 -34.60 33.15 30.27
C LEU A 28 -35.34 33.45 31.58
N ALA A 29 -35.60 34.73 31.89
CA ALA A 29 -36.37 35.11 33.07
C ALA A 29 -37.80 34.51 33.07
N GLY A 30 -38.43 34.44 31.88
CA GLY A 30 -39.79 33.92 31.72
C GLY A 30 -39.92 32.43 31.36
N CYS A 31 -38.86 31.80 30.84
CA CYS A 31 -38.92 30.42 30.35
C CYS A 31 -38.29 29.42 31.34
N GLY A 32 -39.12 28.58 31.96
CA GLY A 32 -38.65 27.50 32.84
C GLY A 32 -37.85 26.41 32.12
N GLU A 33 -38.24 26.08 30.88
CA GLU A 33 -37.59 25.05 30.07
C GLU A 33 -36.14 25.43 29.72
N CYS A 34 -35.91 26.67 29.26
CA CYS A 34 -34.57 27.13 28.94
C CYS A 34 -33.67 27.21 30.18
N ARG A 35 -34.21 27.66 31.33
CA ARG A 35 -33.46 27.65 32.61
C ARG A 35 -33.08 26.24 33.05
N ALA A 36 -34.00 25.28 32.91
CA ALA A 36 -33.73 23.88 33.25
C ALA A 36 -32.63 23.29 32.35
N ARG A 37 -32.71 23.53 31.05
CA ARG A 37 -31.67 23.10 30.09
C ARG A 37 -30.31 23.71 30.39
N LEU A 38 -30.26 25.01 30.66
CA LEU A 38 -29.00 25.71 30.98
C LEU A 38 -28.36 25.12 32.24
N ARG A 39 -29.15 24.91 33.32
CA ARG A 39 -28.67 24.25 34.54
C ARG A 39 -28.15 22.84 34.30
N LEU A 40 -28.81 22.07 33.44
CA LEU A 40 -28.37 20.71 33.10
C LEU A 40 -27.00 20.73 32.43
N LEU A 41 -26.81 21.63 31.45
CA LEU A 41 -25.54 21.80 30.76
C LEU A 41 -24.42 22.30 31.70
N ASP A 42 -24.72 23.23 32.59
CA ASP A 42 -23.77 23.74 33.59
C ASP A 42 -23.33 22.64 34.57
N ASN A 43 -24.28 21.81 35.01
CA ASN A 43 -23.99 20.67 35.87
C ASN A 43 -23.13 19.63 35.14
N LEU A 44 -23.39 19.37 33.86
CA LEU A 44 -22.57 18.48 33.05
C LEU A 44 -21.13 18.99 32.94
N VAL A 45 -20.94 20.27 32.61
CA VAL A 45 -19.61 20.89 32.53
C VAL A 45 -18.90 20.82 33.88
N ARG A 46 -19.62 21.07 34.99
CA ARG A 46 -19.06 20.95 36.33
C ARG A 46 -18.61 19.53 36.63
N ALA A 47 -19.43 18.52 36.33
CA ALA A 47 -19.07 17.11 36.52
C ALA A 47 -17.82 16.73 35.73
N LEU A 48 -17.76 17.14 34.45
CA LEU A 48 -16.59 16.88 33.60
C LEU A 48 -15.31 17.57 34.10
N LYS A 49 -15.42 18.77 34.67
CA LYS A 49 -14.27 19.48 35.27
C LYS A 49 -13.78 18.87 36.57
N MET A 50 -14.66 18.20 37.31
CA MET A 50 -14.33 17.51 38.55
C MET A 50 -13.76 16.11 38.31
N GLU A 51 -13.94 15.55 37.11
CA GLU A 51 -13.41 14.23 36.76
C GLU A 51 -11.88 14.24 36.86
N PRO A 52 -11.27 13.37 37.69
CA PRO A 52 -9.83 13.31 37.82
C PRO A 52 -9.20 12.85 36.50
N VAL A 53 -8.33 13.70 35.93
CA VAL A 53 -7.56 13.33 34.75
C VAL A 53 -6.50 12.31 35.15
N ARG A 54 -6.68 11.05 34.71
CA ARG A 54 -5.66 10.02 34.87
C ARG A 54 -4.48 10.34 33.95
N THR A 55 -3.35 10.71 34.54
CA THR A 55 -2.11 10.88 33.80
C THR A 55 -1.60 9.49 33.38
N VAL A 56 -1.76 9.18 32.11
CA VAL A 56 -1.10 8.03 31.50
C VAL A 56 0.16 8.54 30.82
N ASP A 57 1.30 7.91 31.09
CA ASP A 57 2.53 8.16 30.34
C ASP A 57 2.39 7.60 28.92
N LEU A 58 1.71 8.38 28.08
CA LEU A 58 1.44 8.05 26.70
C LEU A 58 2.74 7.96 25.91
N SER A 59 3.69 8.85 26.22
CA SER A 59 5.05 8.88 25.65
C SER A 59 5.76 7.54 25.85
N ALA A 60 5.84 7.03 27.08
CA ALA A 60 6.46 5.74 27.33
C ALA A 60 5.70 4.58 26.70
N ARG A 61 4.35 4.65 26.65
CA ARG A 61 3.54 3.63 25.96
C ARG A 61 3.82 3.59 24.46
N ILE A 62 3.91 4.76 23.83
CA ILE A 62 4.23 4.89 22.40
C ILE A 62 5.66 4.43 22.14
N ALA A 63 6.63 4.89 22.93
CA ALA A 63 8.03 4.47 22.80
C ALA A 63 8.18 2.96 22.92
N ARG A 64 7.58 2.33 23.94
CA ARG A 64 7.59 0.86 24.09
C ARG A 64 7.00 0.14 22.89
N ARG A 65 5.95 0.69 22.26
CA ARG A 65 5.30 0.06 21.09
C ARG A 65 6.11 0.27 19.81
N ALA A 66 6.63 1.47 19.61
CA ALA A 66 7.40 1.85 18.42
C ALA A 66 8.77 1.17 18.37
N PHE A 67 9.42 1.03 19.53
CA PHE A 67 10.72 0.36 19.67
C PHE A 67 10.60 -1.08 20.16
N ALA A 68 9.38 -1.65 20.20
CA ALA A 68 9.24 -3.08 20.41
C ALA A 68 9.99 -3.79 19.28
N PRO A 69 10.86 -4.78 19.58
CA PRO A 69 11.51 -5.54 18.53
C PRO A 69 10.43 -6.16 17.65
N ALA A 70 10.44 -5.80 16.37
CA ALA A 70 9.57 -6.45 15.40
C ALA A 70 9.88 -7.95 15.40
N PRO A 71 8.88 -8.83 15.29
CA PRO A 71 9.13 -10.24 15.10
C PRO A 71 10.08 -10.39 13.90
N THR A 72 11.26 -10.93 14.16
CA THR A 72 12.25 -11.17 13.11
C THR A 72 11.62 -12.12 12.10
N TRP A 73 11.95 -11.97 10.81
CA TRP A 73 11.38 -12.81 9.75
C TRP A 73 11.56 -14.32 10.05
N TYR A 74 12.61 -14.69 10.80
CA TYR A 74 12.84 -16.02 11.33
C TYR A 74 11.69 -16.56 12.20
N THR A 75 11.01 -15.75 13.01
CA THR A 75 9.88 -16.20 13.83
C THR A 75 8.63 -16.48 12.99
N LEU A 76 8.47 -15.78 11.87
CA LEU A 76 7.38 -16.05 10.93
C LEU A 76 7.63 -17.33 10.13
N VAL A 77 8.87 -17.57 9.69
CA VAL A 77 9.26 -18.80 9.01
C VAL A 77 9.17 -20.01 9.95
N ALA A 78 9.62 -19.86 11.20
CA ALA A 78 9.53 -20.92 12.21
C ALA A 78 8.08 -21.27 12.61
N SER A 79 7.15 -20.31 12.52
CA SER A 79 5.72 -20.57 12.77
C SER A 79 4.99 -21.17 11.57
N CYS A 80 5.45 -20.92 10.34
CA CYS A 80 4.83 -21.44 9.11
C CYS A 80 5.31 -22.85 8.75
N PHE A 81 6.52 -23.24 9.13
CA PHE A 81 7.05 -24.57 8.86
C PHE A 81 6.98 -25.44 10.13
N PRO A 82 6.02 -26.38 10.24
CA PRO A 82 6.07 -27.35 11.32
C PRO A 82 7.38 -28.14 11.23
N PRO A 83 7.97 -28.56 12.36
CA PRO A 83 9.32 -29.15 12.42
C PRO A 83 9.50 -30.38 11.52
N ARG A 84 8.40 -31.05 11.15
CA ARG A 84 8.39 -32.19 10.23
C ARG A 84 8.69 -31.81 8.78
N LEU A 85 8.26 -30.63 8.33
CA LEU A 85 8.54 -30.14 6.97
C LEU A 85 9.99 -29.65 6.84
N ALA A 86 10.56 -29.07 7.91
CA ALA A 86 11.95 -28.65 7.91
C ALA A 86 12.92 -29.84 7.72
N LEU A 87 12.64 -30.97 8.39
CA LEU A 87 13.42 -32.21 8.22
C LEU A 87 13.26 -32.81 6.81
N ALA A 88 12.05 -32.77 6.25
CA ALA A 88 11.81 -33.25 4.89
C ALA A 88 12.52 -32.41 3.83
N ALA A 89 12.52 -31.08 3.96
CA ALA A 89 13.24 -30.19 3.05
C ALA A 89 14.77 -30.37 3.16
N ALA A 90 15.29 -30.53 4.38
CA ALA A 90 16.71 -30.81 4.58
C ALA A 90 17.12 -32.16 3.98
N ALA A 91 16.31 -33.21 4.18
CA ALA A 91 16.54 -34.52 3.58
C ALA A 91 16.48 -34.48 2.05
N LEU A 92 15.52 -33.74 1.47
CA LEU A 92 15.43 -33.53 0.03
C LEU A 92 16.65 -32.77 -0.51
N GLY A 93 17.11 -31.72 0.19
CA GLY A 93 18.31 -30.97 -0.18
C GLY A 93 19.57 -31.84 -0.17
N VAL A 94 19.74 -32.68 0.85
CA VAL A 94 20.85 -33.65 0.92
C VAL A 94 20.73 -34.69 -0.19
N LEU A 95 19.54 -35.20 -0.47
CA LEU A 95 19.30 -36.14 -1.58
C LEU A 95 19.63 -35.51 -2.94
N LEU A 96 19.20 -34.27 -3.19
CA LEU A 96 19.51 -33.53 -4.41
C LEU A 96 21.02 -33.26 -4.54
N PHE A 97 21.68 -32.94 -3.44
CA PHE A 97 23.12 -32.70 -3.41
C PHE A 97 23.92 -33.97 -3.69
N VAL A 98 23.55 -35.10 -3.05
CA VAL A 98 24.14 -36.42 -3.31
C VAL A 98 23.86 -36.84 -4.75
N PHE A 99 22.65 -36.64 -5.24
CA PHE A 99 22.27 -36.94 -6.62
C PHE A 99 23.09 -36.10 -7.61
N ALA A 100 23.23 -34.80 -7.39
CA ALA A 100 24.07 -33.93 -8.22
C ALA A 100 25.55 -34.35 -8.21
N TRP A 101 26.06 -34.84 -7.08
CA TRP A 101 27.41 -35.39 -6.98
C TRP A 101 27.58 -36.73 -7.70
N PHE A 102 26.51 -37.54 -7.75
CA PHE A 102 26.48 -38.86 -8.38
C PHE A 102 26.09 -38.82 -9.86
N LEU A 103 25.62 -37.70 -10.41
CA LEU A 103 25.49 -37.55 -11.86
C LEU A 103 26.90 -37.44 -12.45
N PRO A 104 27.38 -38.45 -13.22
CA PRO A 104 28.61 -38.28 -13.98
C PRO A 104 28.34 -37.21 -15.03
N GLY A 105 29.12 -36.13 -15.02
CA GLY A 105 28.95 -34.92 -15.85
C GLY A 105 28.28 -35.19 -17.19
N SER A 106 26.95 -35.10 -17.22
CA SER A 106 26.18 -35.53 -18.37
C SER A 106 26.18 -34.40 -19.38
N ARG A 107 27.08 -34.53 -20.36
CA ARG A 107 27.12 -33.85 -21.65
C ARG A 107 27.02 -32.34 -21.56
N THR A 108 28.18 -31.69 -21.50
CA THR A 108 28.32 -30.33 -22.03
C THR A 108 27.90 -30.36 -23.50
N VAL A 109 26.66 -29.99 -23.78
CA VAL A 109 26.29 -29.52 -25.12
C VAL A 109 27.19 -28.31 -25.35
N SER A 110 28.13 -28.46 -26.27
CA SER A 110 29.15 -27.45 -26.50
C SER A 110 28.45 -26.20 -27.01
N ALA A 111 28.49 -25.11 -26.25
CA ALA A 111 28.00 -23.80 -26.68
C ALA A 111 28.60 -23.37 -28.04
N TYR A 112 29.77 -23.92 -28.38
CA TYR A 112 30.41 -23.76 -29.69
C TYR A 112 29.56 -24.34 -30.84
N THR A 113 28.98 -25.53 -30.65
CA THR A 113 28.14 -26.18 -31.68
C THR A 113 26.80 -25.48 -31.90
N GLU A 114 26.23 -24.87 -30.85
CA GLU A 114 25.06 -24.01 -31.01
C GLU A 114 25.42 -22.68 -31.69
N TYR A 115 26.57 -22.10 -31.36
CA TYR A 115 27.04 -20.87 -32.00
C TYR A 115 27.28 -21.06 -33.50
N GLU A 116 27.96 -22.13 -33.92
CA GLU A 116 28.15 -22.44 -35.35
C GLU A 116 26.82 -22.64 -36.08
N LYS A 117 25.85 -23.30 -35.44
CA LYS A 117 24.54 -23.53 -36.04
C LYS A 117 23.80 -22.21 -36.27
N LEU A 118 23.78 -21.33 -35.26
CA LEU A 118 23.13 -20.02 -35.36
C LEU A 118 23.85 -19.09 -36.35
N LEU A 119 25.17 -19.16 -36.44
CA LEU A 119 25.96 -18.36 -37.38
C LEU A 119 25.64 -18.77 -38.84
N ASN A 120 25.61 -20.07 -39.12
CA ASN A 120 25.29 -20.58 -40.45
C ASN A 120 23.85 -20.25 -40.87
N GLU A 121 22.88 -20.31 -39.95
CA GLU A 121 21.48 -19.91 -40.22
C GLU A 121 21.36 -18.40 -40.48
N ALA A 122 22.10 -17.56 -39.74
CA ALA A 122 22.14 -16.12 -39.94
C ALA A 122 22.82 -15.72 -41.28
N GLU A 123 23.85 -16.45 -41.69
CA GLU A 123 24.55 -16.20 -42.95
C GLU A 123 23.69 -16.65 -44.16
N ALA A 124 23.03 -17.80 -44.06
CA ALA A 124 22.10 -18.27 -45.09
C ALA A 124 20.90 -17.31 -45.30
N SER A 125 20.35 -16.78 -44.20
CA SER A 125 19.24 -15.82 -44.26
C SER A 125 19.68 -14.44 -44.78
N ASN A 126 20.88 -13.97 -44.44
CA ASN A 126 21.44 -12.75 -45.04
C ASN A 126 21.75 -12.91 -46.53
N LEU A 127 22.22 -14.08 -46.96
CA LEU A 127 22.46 -14.37 -48.38
C LEU A 127 21.14 -14.37 -49.16
N ALA A 128 20.09 -15.01 -48.61
CA ALA A 128 18.75 -14.99 -49.18
C ALA A 128 18.16 -13.57 -49.25
N GLY A 129 18.36 -12.77 -48.21
CA GLY A 129 17.95 -11.36 -48.19
C GLY A 129 18.68 -10.52 -49.23
N ARG A 130 19.99 -10.72 -49.43
CA ARG A 130 20.76 -10.04 -50.48
C ARG A 130 20.32 -10.42 -51.88
N LEU A 131 20.04 -11.69 -52.13
CA LEU A 131 19.55 -12.15 -53.44
C LEU A 131 18.16 -11.57 -53.76
N LEU A 132 17.29 -11.43 -52.76
CA LEU A 132 15.98 -10.77 -52.93
C LEU A 132 16.11 -9.27 -53.26
N VAL A 133 16.94 -8.54 -52.50
CA VAL A 133 17.17 -7.09 -52.73
C VAL A 133 17.81 -6.83 -54.10
N GLN A 134 18.72 -7.69 -54.54
CA GLN A 134 19.36 -7.56 -55.86
C GLN A 134 18.36 -7.81 -57.01
N ASN A 135 17.42 -8.76 -56.83
CA ASN A 135 16.38 -9.05 -57.81
C ASN A 135 15.37 -7.90 -57.95
N ASP A 136 15.01 -7.24 -56.84
CA ASP A 136 14.09 -6.09 -56.85
C ASP A 136 14.71 -4.86 -57.55
N SER A 137 16.02 -4.65 -57.44
CA SER A 137 16.70 -3.56 -58.14
C SER A 137 16.75 -3.73 -59.66
N GLU A 138 16.87 -4.97 -60.15
CA GLU A 138 16.79 -5.29 -61.59
C GLU A 138 15.36 -5.07 -62.12
N LEU A 139 14.34 -5.45 -61.35
CA LEU A 139 12.93 -5.23 -61.67
C LEU A 139 12.58 -3.74 -61.79
N LEU A 140 13.10 -2.90 -60.90
CA LEU A 140 12.88 -1.45 -60.96
C LEU A 140 13.54 -0.80 -62.18
N LEU A 141 14.72 -1.27 -62.59
CA LEU A 141 15.39 -0.76 -63.79
C LEU A 141 14.64 -1.16 -65.08
N GLN A 142 14.05 -2.36 -65.13
CA GLN A 142 13.22 -2.77 -66.26
C GLN A 142 11.93 -1.96 -66.38
N LEU A 143 11.30 -1.59 -65.26
CA LEU A 143 10.09 -0.77 -65.25
C LEU A 143 10.36 0.67 -65.72
N ILE A 144 11.47 1.27 -65.30
CA ILE A 144 11.86 2.64 -65.70
C ILE A 144 12.20 2.71 -67.20
N SER A 145 12.77 1.65 -67.77
CA SER A 145 13.11 1.55 -69.19
C SER A 145 11.91 1.44 -70.14
N GLN A 146 10.70 1.18 -69.64
CA GLN A 146 9.49 1.01 -70.47
C GLN A 146 8.65 2.29 -70.61
N GLU A 147 9.03 3.39 -69.94
CA GLU A 147 8.31 4.67 -69.98
C GLU A 147 8.93 5.72 -70.93
N GLU A 148 9.91 5.36 -71.78
CA GLU A 148 10.42 6.21 -72.88
C GLU A 148 9.95 5.75 -74.27
#